data_AF-A0A7W3VRG2-F1
#
_entry.id   AF-A0A7W3VRG2-F1
#
_cell.length_a   1.000
_cell.length_b   1.000
_cell.length_c   1.000
_cell.angle_alpha   90.00
_cell.angle_beta   90.00
_cell.angle_gamma   90.00
#
_symmetry.space_group_name_H-M   'P 1'
#
loop_
_entity.id
_entity.type
_entity.pdbx_description
1 polymer ?
#
loop_
_entity_poly.entity_id
_entity_poly.type
_entity_poly.pdbx_seq_one_letter_code
_entity_poly.pdbx_strand_id
1 'polypeptide(L)'
;MSEKLKILANKYREFEFNISCITNKPNEYNVNSRSFFKTPSHPWVKLFRNKQTTSEIESYDWQNSVGIGTFTGLNDLVLIDIDGCSDLNILKRILRHLKLPENYEWVVESGSKNGYHIYYRGNKIDECDDDDVVSTFPPKAEFEKYIDKVEFLWKTHTVLPPSVHGSGNKYSFINTDFPKAKPLFINDNIIYNFIDTFLDFEEIEGGGGYGEVLTLISSKTEFINDFDETDLTKYLLDDIYLIIDIETSGLPVKTSLNTTYPEIIQISWVVTNKKGMILKKNSFIIDTPFIKINNHSDFVNIDFEIARKVKFPLSHVLKKLTEDIKMSDYIVAHNIEFDIEILGHYFIKNYGVNPFKNKKMICTMKSTVDFCKISNNYGYKYPKLSELYFKLFGFEVTNSHNAEIDVLHTLKCFKKLKSLGKI
;
A
#
# COMPACT_ATOMS: atom_id res chain seq x y z
N MET A 1 -19.85 -14.31 6.11
CA MET A 1 -18.46 -14.14 5.61
C MET A 1 -17.51 -15.01 6.41
N SER A 2 -17.64 -15.05 7.73
CA SER A 2 -16.93 -15.94 8.66
C SER A 2 -16.82 -17.41 8.21
N GLU A 3 -17.96 -18.07 7.96
CA GLU A 3 -17.96 -19.48 7.53
C GLU A 3 -17.30 -19.68 6.16
N LYS A 4 -17.43 -18.69 5.27
CA LYS A 4 -16.77 -18.72 3.96
C LYS A 4 -15.25 -18.63 4.10
N LEU A 5 -14.74 -17.79 5.00
CA LEU A 5 -13.30 -17.69 5.25
C LEU A 5 -12.75 -18.99 5.86
N LYS A 6 -13.49 -19.64 6.76
CA LYS A 6 -13.11 -20.95 7.30
C LYS A 6 -13.03 -22.03 6.21
N ILE A 7 -14.00 -22.07 5.30
CA ILE A 7 -13.98 -23.00 4.16
C ILE A 7 -12.77 -22.72 3.26
N LEU A 8 -12.51 -21.45 2.94
CA LEU A 8 -11.37 -21.06 2.10
C LEU A 8 -10.03 -21.34 2.78
N ALA A 9 -9.91 -21.13 4.09
CA ALA A 9 -8.73 -21.49 4.87
C ALA A 9 -8.40 -22.98 4.74
N ASN A 10 -9.41 -23.85 4.83
CA ASN A 10 -9.22 -25.28 4.61
C ASN A 10 -8.79 -25.60 3.16
N LYS A 11 -9.33 -24.90 2.15
CA LYS A 11 -8.87 -25.06 0.77
C LYS A 11 -7.42 -24.65 0.57
N TYR A 12 -6.97 -23.54 1.17
CA TYR A 12 -5.56 -23.15 1.11
C TYR A 12 -4.63 -24.19 1.74
N ARG A 13 -5.08 -24.87 2.80
CA ARG A 13 -4.32 -25.98 3.41
C ARG A 13 -4.11 -27.16 2.45
N GLU A 14 -4.99 -27.36 1.46
CA GLU A 14 -4.80 -28.39 0.43
C GLU A 14 -3.55 -28.12 -0.43
N PHE A 15 -3.09 -26.85 -0.49
CA PHE A 15 -1.80 -26.47 -1.06
C PHE A 15 -0.62 -26.58 -0.10
N GLU A 16 -0.82 -27.22 1.07
CA GLU A 16 0.15 -27.37 2.17
C GLU A 16 0.53 -26.06 2.87
N PHE A 17 -0.32 -25.05 2.77
CA PHE A 17 -0.11 -23.80 3.48
C PHE A 17 -0.49 -23.94 4.95
N ASN A 18 0.36 -23.40 5.82
CA ASN A 18 -0.06 -23.05 7.18
C ASN A 18 -0.92 -21.79 7.12
N ILE A 19 -1.98 -21.77 7.92
CA ILE A 19 -3.02 -20.74 7.83
C ILE A 19 -3.12 -19.96 9.14
N SER A 20 -3.30 -18.65 9.03
CA SER A 20 -3.65 -17.79 10.16
C SER A 20 -5.01 -17.14 9.98
N CYS A 21 -5.71 -16.91 11.08
CA CYS A 21 -6.92 -16.08 11.12
C CYS A 21 -6.57 -14.63 11.47
N ILE A 22 -7.14 -13.68 10.72
CA ILE A 22 -7.01 -12.25 10.94
C ILE A 22 -8.40 -11.70 11.26
N THR A 23 -8.55 -10.98 12.37
CA THR A 23 -9.83 -10.41 12.82
C THR A 23 -9.83 -8.88 12.72
N ASN A 24 -11.02 -8.29 12.74
CA ASN A 24 -11.17 -6.83 12.70
C ASN A 24 -11.08 -6.15 14.07
N LYS A 25 -10.67 -6.88 15.11
CA LYS A 25 -10.52 -6.35 16.45
C LYS A 25 -9.10 -6.58 16.92
N PRO A 26 -8.40 -5.54 17.39
CA PRO A 26 -7.09 -5.72 17.99
C PRO A 26 -7.20 -6.58 19.25
N ASN A 27 -6.18 -7.40 19.50
CA ASN A 27 -6.02 -8.24 20.68
C ASN A 27 -4.55 -8.31 21.10
N GLU A 28 -4.24 -9.10 22.13
CA GLU A 28 -2.88 -9.22 22.68
C GLU A 28 -1.81 -9.63 21.66
N TYR A 29 -2.18 -10.29 20.55
CA TYR A 29 -1.23 -10.76 19.53
C TYR A 29 -0.94 -9.75 18.44
N ASN A 30 -1.80 -8.73 18.25
CA ASN A 30 -1.69 -7.80 17.13
C ASN A 30 -1.90 -6.32 17.51
N VAL A 31 -2.16 -6.00 18.78
CA VAL A 31 -2.38 -4.61 19.24
C VAL A 31 -1.21 -3.69 18.95
N ASN A 32 0.02 -4.21 18.99
CA ASN A 32 1.25 -3.46 18.71
C ASN A 32 1.71 -3.59 17.24
N SER A 33 0.93 -4.26 16.39
CA SER A 33 1.28 -4.41 14.98
C SER A 33 1.04 -3.11 14.21
N ARG A 34 1.83 -2.90 13.14
CA ARG A 34 1.61 -1.79 12.19
C ARG A 34 0.21 -1.83 11.57
N SER A 35 -0.35 -3.03 11.39
CA SER A 35 -1.71 -3.25 10.89
C SER A 35 -2.27 -4.56 11.42
N PHE A 36 -3.30 -4.49 12.25
CA PHE A 36 -4.02 -5.68 12.71
C PHE A 36 -4.84 -6.34 11.59
N PHE A 37 -5.10 -5.65 10.47
CA PHE A 37 -5.67 -6.24 9.25
C PHE A 37 -4.69 -7.10 8.45
N LYS A 38 -3.41 -7.09 8.83
CA LYS A 38 -2.37 -7.93 8.23
C LYS A 38 -1.72 -8.88 9.22
N THR A 39 -2.16 -8.90 10.48
CA THR A 39 -1.48 -9.65 11.55
C THR A 39 -2.40 -10.71 12.15
N PRO A 40 -1.93 -11.95 12.39
CA PRO A 40 -2.75 -13.00 13.00
C PRO A 40 -3.32 -12.59 14.37
N SER A 41 -4.53 -13.06 14.67
CA SER A 41 -5.25 -12.78 15.92
C SER A 41 -5.05 -13.86 16.99
N HIS A 42 -4.04 -14.71 16.86
CA HIS A 42 -3.78 -15.88 17.71
C HIS A 42 -2.27 -16.17 17.74
N PRO A 43 -1.74 -17.01 18.65
CA PRO A 43 -0.32 -17.39 18.61
C PRO A 43 0.06 -18.02 17.27
N TRP A 44 1.12 -17.50 16.63
CA TRP A 44 1.43 -17.85 15.23
C TRP A 44 2.90 -18.10 14.94
N VAL A 45 3.84 -17.72 15.82
CA VAL A 45 5.30 -17.85 15.59
C VAL A 45 5.70 -19.30 15.24
N LYS A 46 5.08 -20.30 15.86
CA LYS A 46 5.36 -21.72 15.56
C LYS A 46 5.01 -22.14 14.13
N LEU A 47 4.13 -21.39 13.45
CA LEU A 47 3.63 -21.71 12.11
C LEU A 47 4.68 -21.45 11.01
N PHE A 48 5.80 -20.81 11.33
CA PHE A 48 6.95 -20.76 10.41
C PHE A 48 7.72 -22.08 10.30
N ARG A 49 7.56 -22.98 11.28
CA ARG A 49 8.40 -24.18 11.42
C ARG A 49 7.59 -25.47 11.45
N ASN A 50 6.40 -25.42 12.04
CA ASN A 50 5.61 -26.60 12.34
C ASN A 50 4.37 -26.64 11.47
N LYS A 51 4.10 -27.79 10.84
CA LYS A 51 2.85 -28.01 10.12
C LYS A 51 1.67 -27.92 11.09
N GLN A 52 0.68 -27.13 10.71
CA GLN A 52 -0.53 -26.90 11.49
C GLN A 52 -1.48 -28.10 11.42
N THR A 53 -2.16 -28.38 12.54
CA THR A 53 -3.20 -29.40 12.64
C THR A 53 -4.58 -28.84 12.26
N THR A 54 -5.50 -29.72 11.87
CA THR A 54 -6.89 -29.32 11.58
C THR A 54 -7.58 -28.72 12.81
N SER A 55 -7.35 -29.28 13.99
CA SER A 55 -7.93 -28.78 15.25
C SER A 55 -7.46 -27.36 15.58
N GLU A 56 -6.21 -27.01 15.29
CA GLU A 56 -5.72 -25.64 15.46
C GLU A 56 -6.49 -24.66 14.59
N ILE A 57 -6.65 -24.96 13.29
CA ILE A 57 -7.40 -24.11 12.35
C ILE A 57 -8.84 -23.96 12.80
N GLU A 58 -9.49 -25.06 13.20
CA GLU A 58 -10.89 -25.06 13.62
C GLU A 58 -11.15 -24.23 14.88
N SER A 59 -10.14 -24.05 15.73
CA SER A 59 -10.25 -23.30 16.98
C SER A 59 -10.12 -21.77 16.84
N TYR A 60 -9.77 -21.27 15.65
CA TYR A 60 -9.65 -19.83 15.43
C TYR A 60 -11.00 -19.10 15.44
N ASP A 61 -10.95 -17.80 15.74
CA ASP A 61 -12.09 -16.90 15.73
C ASP A 61 -12.54 -16.56 14.30
N TRP A 62 -13.02 -17.57 13.58
CA TRP A 62 -13.57 -17.41 12.25
C TRP A 62 -14.81 -16.51 12.25
N GLN A 63 -15.54 -16.45 13.36
CA GLN A 63 -16.73 -15.62 13.51
C GLN A 63 -16.41 -14.13 13.30
N ASN A 64 -15.32 -13.63 13.87
CA ASN A 64 -14.87 -12.25 13.71
C ASN A 64 -13.77 -12.09 12.63
N SER A 65 -13.47 -13.15 11.88
CA SER A 65 -12.45 -13.14 10.85
C SER A 65 -12.79 -12.19 9.70
N VAL A 66 -11.80 -11.40 9.29
CA VAL A 66 -11.81 -10.55 8.10
C VAL A 66 -10.67 -10.90 7.14
N GLY A 67 -9.80 -11.83 7.50
CA GLY A 67 -8.75 -12.29 6.61
C GLY A 67 -8.17 -13.66 6.96
N ILE A 68 -7.48 -14.19 5.97
CA ILE A 68 -6.70 -15.41 5.98
C ILE A 68 -5.28 -15.00 5.66
N GLY A 69 -4.32 -15.47 6.43
CA GLY A 69 -2.91 -15.31 6.11
C GLY A 69 -2.20 -16.65 5.99
N THR A 70 -0.97 -16.61 5.50
CA THR A 70 -0.07 -17.75 5.42
C THR A 70 1.36 -17.33 5.75
N PHE A 71 2.30 -18.27 5.67
CA PHE A 71 3.68 -18.10 6.08
C PHE A 71 4.58 -18.55 4.94
N THR A 72 5.40 -17.64 4.43
CA THR A 72 6.44 -17.98 3.45
C THR A 72 7.60 -18.72 4.13
N GLY A 73 8.39 -19.42 3.33
CA GLY A 73 9.56 -20.19 3.75
C GLY A 73 9.26 -21.65 4.10
N LEU A 74 8.01 -21.97 4.42
CA LEU A 74 7.56 -23.36 4.53
C LEU A 74 7.17 -23.90 3.14
N ASN A 75 7.60 -25.12 2.81
CA ASN A 75 7.36 -25.77 1.52
C ASN A 75 7.84 -24.94 0.32
N ASP A 76 8.94 -24.21 0.52
CA ASP A 76 9.59 -23.36 -0.49
C ASP A 76 8.68 -22.22 -0.97
N LEU A 77 7.61 -21.87 -0.24
CA LEU A 77 6.70 -20.80 -0.64
C LEU A 77 7.39 -19.44 -0.50
N VAL A 78 7.43 -18.68 -1.59
CA VAL A 78 7.94 -17.32 -1.62
C VAL A 78 6.89 -16.40 -2.24
N LEU A 79 6.90 -15.14 -1.80
CA LEU A 79 6.06 -14.09 -2.37
C LEU A 79 6.95 -12.97 -2.94
N ILE A 80 6.71 -12.60 -4.20
CA ILE A 80 7.18 -11.32 -4.77
C ILE A 80 6.06 -10.30 -4.56
N ASP A 81 6.31 -9.28 -3.74
CA ASP A 81 5.41 -8.15 -3.53
C ASP A 81 5.86 -6.97 -4.41
N ILE A 82 5.01 -6.54 -5.32
CA ILE A 82 5.27 -5.47 -6.29
C ILE A 82 4.39 -4.28 -5.92
N ASP A 83 4.96 -3.30 -5.24
CA ASP A 83 4.28 -2.09 -4.81
C ASP A 83 4.16 -1.07 -5.95
N GLY A 84 3.05 -0.33 -5.97
CA GLY A 84 2.92 0.84 -6.86
C GLY A 84 2.61 0.52 -8.32
N CYS A 85 2.29 -0.74 -8.60
CA CYS A 85 2.04 -1.27 -9.94
C CYS A 85 0.55 -1.43 -10.23
N SER A 86 0.04 -0.65 -11.17
CA SER A 86 -1.34 -0.72 -11.69
C SER A 86 -1.42 -1.04 -13.19
N ASP A 87 -0.28 -1.14 -13.89
CA ASP A 87 -0.23 -1.44 -15.32
C ASP A 87 -0.28 -2.95 -15.58
N LEU A 88 -1.37 -3.45 -16.15
CA LEU A 88 -1.48 -4.88 -16.49
C LEU A 88 -0.45 -5.34 -17.53
N ASN A 89 0.04 -4.45 -18.40
CA ASN A 89 1.08 -4.80 -19.36
C ASN A 89 2.45 -4.96 -18.70
N ILE A 90 2.79 -4.13 -17.69
CA ILE A 90 4.04 -4.34 -16.94
C ILE A 90 3.96 -5.65 -16.16
N LEU A 91 2.82 -5.95 -15.53
CA LEU A 91 2.60 -7.21 -14.84
C LEU A 91 2.78 -8.42 -15.78
N LYS A 92 2.16 -8.39 -16.97
CA LYS A 92 2.35 -9.46 -17.98
C LYS A 92 3.80 -9.58 -18.43
N ARG A 93 4.52 -8.46 -18.58
CA ARG A 93 5.95 -8.47 -18.92
C ARG A 93 6.77 -9.12 -17.80
N ILE A 94 6.46 -8.84 -16.53
CA ILE A 94 7.10 -9.47 -15.37
C ILE A 94 6.83 -10.97 -15.35
N LEU A 95 5.59 -11.41 -15.50
CA LEU A 95 5.23 -12.84 -15.54
C LEU A 95 6.00 -13.60 -16.63
N ARG A 96 6.16 -13.01 -17.82
CA ARG A 96 6.96 -13.60 -18.91
C ARG A 96 8.44 -13.74 -18.55
N HIS A 97 9.03 -12.78 -17.84
CA HIS A 97 10.43 -12.89 -17.39
C HIS A 97 10.57 -13.97 -16.32
N LEU A 98 9.61 -14.06 -15.40
CA LEU A 98 9.52 -15.11 -14.39
C LEU A 98 9.18 -16.50 -14.95
N LYS A 99 9.00 -16.64 -16.27
CA LYS A 99 8.57 -17.88 -16.96
C LYS A 99 7.25 -18.44 -16.43
N LEU A 100 6.38 -17.57 -15.93
CA LEU A 100 5.03 -17.91 -15.50
C LEU A 100 4.01 -17.66 -16.62
N PRO A 101 2.88 -18.40 -16.67
CA PRO A 101 1.79 -18.11 -17.60
C PRO A 101 1.26 -16.67 -17.42
N GLU A 102 0.80 -16.01 -18.50
CA GLU A 102 0.20 -14.67 -18.37
C GLU A 102 -1.07 -14.67 -17.50
N ASN A 103 -1.78 -15.80 -17.45
CA ASN A 103 -2.96 -16.03 -16.62
C ASN A 103 -2.62 -16.80 -15.33
N TYR A 104 -1.39 -16.66 -14.82
CA TYR A 104 -0.95 -17.38 -13.63
C TYR A 104 -1.91 -17.14 -12.44
N GLU A 105 -2.45 -18.22 -11.88
CA GLU A 105 -3.54 -18.18 -10.91
C GLU A 105 -3.14 -17.59 -9.55
N TRP A 106 -1.84 -17.62 -9.24
CA TRP A 106 -1.27 -17.13 -7.98
C TRP A 106 -0.80 -15.68 -8.03
N VAL A 107 -1.30 -14.93 -9.00
CA VAL A 107 -1.22 -13.47 -8.99
C VAL A 107 -2.41 -12.91 -8.23
N VAL A 108 -2.09 -12.17 -7.17
CA VAL A 108 -3.04 -11.53 -6.28
C VAL A 108 -2.89 -10.03 -6.42
N GLU A 109 -3.98 -9.34 -6.72
CA GLU A 109 -4.04 -7.89 -6.56
C GLU A 109 -4.06 -7.54 -5.07
N SER A 110 -3.16 -6.64 -4.67
CA SER A 110 -3.04 -6.19 -3.30
C SER A 110 -4.35 -5.55 -2.81
N GLY A 111 -4.60 -5.62 -1.51
CA GLY A 111 -5.80 -5.02 -0.93
C GLY A 111 -5.84 -3.49 -1.00
N SER A 112 -4.71 -2.81 -1.22
CA SER A 112 -4.67 -1.38 -1.52
C SER A 112 -5.10 -1.05 -2.96
N LYS A 113 -5.21 -2.06 -3.84
CA LYS A 113 -5.40 -1.92 -5.29
C LYS A 113 -4.28 -1.15 -5.99
N ASN A 114 -3.09 -1.15 -5.39
CA ASN A 114 -1.91 -0.46 -5.91
C ASN A 114 -0.67 -1.36 -5.78
N GLY A 115 -0.69 -2.48 -6.50
CA GLY A 115 0.38 -3.47 -6.47
C GLY A 115 -0.13 -4.90 -6.58
N TYR A 116 0.81 -5.82 -6.80
CA TYR A 116 0.53 -7.24 -7.00
C TYR A 116 1.44 -8.12 -6.15
N HIS A 117 0.88 -9.21 -5.66
CA HIS A 117 1.55 -10.28 -4.98
C HIS A 117 1.66 -11.47 -5.95
N ILE A 118 2.86 -11.97 -6.21
CA ILE A 118 3.10 -13.16 -7.03
C ILE A 118 3.65 -14.26 -6.13
N TYR A 119 2.80 -15.26 -5.82
CA TYR A 119 3.23 -16.42 -5.04
C TYR A 119 3.88 -17.46 -5.96
N TYR A 120 5.03 -17.98 -5.56
CA TYR A 120 5.75 -19.03 -6.27
C TYR A 120 6.45 -19.96 -5.29
N ARG A 121 7.00 -21.07 -5.80
CA ARG A 121 7.91 -21.93 -5.03
C ARG A 121 9.35 -21.70 -5.48
N GLY A 122 10.28 -21.55 -4.55
CA GLY A 122 11.67 -21.30 -4.90
C GLY A 122 12.57 -21.28 -3.67
N ASN A 123 13.87 -21.20 -3.92
CA ASN A 123 14.85 -21.05 -2.84
C ASN A 123 14.92 -19.60 -2.39
N LYS A 124 15.43 -19.40 -1.18
CA LYS A 124 15.95 -18.08 -0.78
C LYS A 124 17.13 -17.78 -1.70
N ILE A 125 17.18 -16.57 -2.25
CA ILE A 125 18.34 -16.12 -3.03
C ILE A 125 19.55 -15.97 -2.09
N ASP A 126 20.74 -16.29 -2.58
CA ASP A 126 21.97 -16.46 -1.79
C ASP A 126 22.49 -15.15 -1.17
N GLU A 127 21.96 -14.01 -1.64
CA GLU A 127 22.43 -12.67 -1.32
C GLU A 127 21.69 -12.02 -0.15
N CYS A 128 21.06 -12.86 0.67
CA CYS A 128 20.34 -12.46 1.88
C CYS A 128 21.07 -13.03 3.10
N ASP A 129 21.30 -12.21 4.12
CA ASP A 129 21.87 -12.69 5.40
C ASP A 129 21.03 -13.87 5.91
N ASP A 130 21.63 -14.88 6.56
CA ASP A 130 20.92 -16.10 7.00
C ASP A 130 19.61 -15.79 7.74
N ASP A 131 19.57 -14.67 8.47
CA ASP A 131 18.42 -14.19 9.24
C ASP A 131 17.40 -13.34 8.46
N ASP A 132 17.69 -12.95 7.21
CA ASP A 132 16.80 -12.12 6.39
C ASP A 132 15.46 -12.81 6.10
N VAL A 133 14.39 -12.08 6.41
CA VAL A 133 13.00 -12.50 6.19
C VAL A 133 12.36 -11.84 4.96
N VAL A 134 12.91 -10.69 4.52
CA VAL A 134 12.45 -9.89 3.38
C VAL A 134 13.65 -9.22 2.70
N SER A 135 13.68 -9.21 1.36
CA SER A 135 14.66 -8.46 0.56
C SER A 135 13.96 -7.41 -0.28
N THR A 136 14.40 -6.17 -0.18
CA THR A 136 13.72 -5.01 -0.76
C THR A 136 14.57 -4.35 -1.82
N PHE A 137 14.00 -4.15 -3.01
CA PHE A 137 14.71 -3.60 -4.16
C PHE A 137 13.94 -2.41 -4.77
N PRO A 138 14.64 -1.32 -5.13
CA PRO A 138 14.09 -0.28 -5.97
C PRO A 138 14.01 -0.76 -7.43
N PRO A 139 13.08 -0.22 -8.23
CA PRO A 139 13.08 -0.42 -9.67
C PRO A 139 14.26 0.30 -10.34
N LYS A 140 14.73 -0.16 -11.50
CA LYS A 140 15.60 0.66 -12.37
C LYS A 140 14.86 1.92 -12.82
N ALA A 141 15.60 2.98 -13.15
CA ALA A 141 15.06 4.29 -13.52
C ALA A 141 13.96 4.25 -14.61
N GLU A 142 14.06 3.34 -15.58
CA GLU A 142 13.05 3.17 -16.63
C GLU A 142 11.72 2.55 -16.14
N PHE A 143 11.74 1.86 -15.00
CA PHE A 143 10.59 1.22 -14.37
C PHE A 143 10.01 2.00 -13.18
N GLU A 144 10.68 3.03 -12.67
CA GLU A 144 10.20 3.88 -11.55
C GLU A 144 8.79 4.46 -11.76
N LYS A 145 8.39 4.65 -13.02
CA LYS A 145 7.05 5.15 -13.35
C LYS A 145 5.94 4.10 -13.20
N TYR A 146 6.30 2.82 -13.20
CA TYR A 146 5.39 1.68 -13.16
C TYR A 146 5.39 0.95 -11.81
N ILE A 147 6.51 0.95 -11.10
CA ILE A 147 6.73 0.17 -9.89
C ILE A 147 7.37 1.11 -8.88
N ASP A 148 6.96 1.04 -7.61
CA ASP A 148 7.61 1.80 -6.54
C ASP A 148 8.75 1.03 -5.90
N LYS A 149 8.53 -0.27 -5.69
CA LYS A 149 9.40 -1.16 -4.94
C LYS A 149 9.03 -2.60 -5.23
N VAL A 150 10.00 -3.50 -5.19
CA VAL A 150 9.77 -4.95 -5.22
C VAL A 150 10.38 -5.57 -3.99
N GLU A 151 9.61 -6.43 -3.31
CA GLU A 151 10.07 -7.17 -2.14
C GLU A 151 9.95 -8.67 -2.37
N PHE A 152 10.95 -9.40 -1.93
CA PHE A 152 10.89 -10.85 -1.84
C PHE A 152 10.70 -11.25 -0.39
N LEU A 153 9.62 -11.97 -0.12
CA LEU A 153 9.16 -12.31 1.22
C LEU A 153 9.47 -13.79 1.48
N TRP A 154 10.61 -14.06 2.11
CA TRP A 154 11.16 -15.42 2.28
C TRP A 154 10.61 -16.17 3.48
N LYS A 155 10.48 -15.49 4.63
CA LYS A 155 10.08 -16.13 5.89
C LYS A 155 9.26 -15.17 6.73
N THR A 156 8.15 -14.74 6.15
CA THR A 156 7.26 -13.76 6.75
C THR A 156 5.80 -14.21 6.66
N HIS A 157 4.96 -13.54 7.44
CA HIS A 157 3.53 -13.70 7.36
C HIS A 157 2.99 -12.87 6.20
N THR A 158 2.12 -13.45 5.38
CA THR A 158 1.50 -12.79 4.24
C THR A 158 -0.02 -12.95 4.27
N VAL A 159 -0.70 -12.06 3.56
CA VAL A 159 -2.17 -12.03 3.50
C VAL A 159 -2.65 -12.70 2.20
N LEU A 160 -3.63 -13.59 2.32
CA LEU A 160 -4.24 -14.31 1.20
C LEU A 160 -5.63 -13.73 0.85
N PRO A 161 -6.08 -13.81 -0.42
CA PRO A 161 -7.47 -13.51 -0.76
C PRO A 161 -8.47 -14.40 -0.01
N PRO A 162 -9.69 -13.93 0.29
CA PRO A 162 -10.23 -12.58 0.06
C PRO A 162 -10.12 -11.71 1.32
N SER A 163 -8.93 -11.63 1.91
CA SER A 163 -8.73 -10.82 3.12
C SER A 163 -9.00 -9.35 2.88
N VAL A 164 -9.45 -8.70 3.94
CA VAL A 164 -9.74 -7.27 3.96
C VAL A 164 -8.47 -6.46 4.22
N HIS A 165 -8.35 -5.33 3.53
CA HIS A 165 -7.33 -4.31 3.75
C HIS A 165 -7.93 -3.07 4.44
N GLY A 166 -7.09 -2.31 5.15
CA GLY A 166 -7.51 -1.11 5.90
C GLY A 166 -8.10 0.00 5.02
N SER A 167 -7.79 0.01 3.72
CA SER A 167 -8.35 0.91 2.71
C SER A 167 -9.84 0.68 2.41
N GLY A 168 -10.45 -0.36 2.97
CA GLY A 168 -11.83 -0.74 2.64
C GLY A 168 -11.95 -1.63 1.40
N ASN A 169 -10.85 -2.17 0.89
CA ASN A 169 -10.81 -3.10 -0.26
C ASN A 169 -10.35 -4.51 0.16
N LYS A 170 -10.37 -5.47 -0.77
CA LYS A 170 -9.93 -6.87 -0.57
C LYS A 170 -8.72 -7.21 -1.42
N TYR A 171 -7.90 -8.12 -0.90
CA TYR A 171 -6.99 -8.92 -1.72
C TYR A 171 -7.80 -9.86 -2.63
N SER A 172 -7.45 -9.94 -3.91
CA SER A 172 -8.20 -10.74 -4.88
C SER A 172 -7.28 -11.40 -5.90
N PHE A 173 -7.56 -12.65 -6.25
CA PHE A 173 -6.97 -13.25 -7.44
C PHE A 173 -7.49 -12.53 -8.68
N ILE A 174 -6.60 -12.24 -9.64
CA ILE A 174 -6.97 -11.51 -10.86
C ILE A 174 -7.28 -12.43 -12.05
N ASN A 175 -6.82 -13.68 -11.99
CA ASN A 175 -6.89 -14.63 -13.10
C ASN A 175 -7.82 -15.83 -12.83
N THR A 176 -8.40 -15.92 -11.63
CA THR A 176 -9.30 -17.01 -11.21
C THR A 176 -10.10 -16.59 -9.99
N ASP A 177 -11.21 -17.28 -9.69
CA ASP A 177 -11.92 -17.12 -8.41
C ASP A 177 -11.16 -17.78 -7.24
N PHE A 178 -10.47 -18.90 -7.52
CA PHE A 178 -9.60 -19.61 -6.59
C PHE A 178 -8.61 -20.50 -7.37
N PRO A 179 -7.32 -20.57 -6.99
CA PRO A 179 -6.34 -21.40 -7.68
C PRO A 179 -6.72 -22.89 -7.66
N LYS A 180 -6.34 -23.63 -8.71
CA LYS A 180 -6.59 -25.07 -8.85
C LYS A 180 -5.38 -25.93 -8.52
N ALA A 181 -4.19 -25.35 -8.61
CA ALA A 181 -2.92 -26.02 -8.35
C ALA A 181 -2.06 -25.19 -7.39
N LYS A 182 -1.02 -25.81 -6.82
CA LYS A 182 -0.01 -25.11 -6.01
C LYS A 182 0.75 -24.06 -6.83
N PRO A 183 1.38 -23.05 -6.20
CA PRO A 183 2.29 -22.16 -6.88
C PRO A 183 3.38 -22.92 -7.64
N LEU A 184 3.74 -22.43 -8.83
CA LEU A 184 4.77 -23.01 -9.68
C LEU A 184 6.16 -22.77 -9.09
N PHE A 185 7.06 -23.72 -9.32
CA PHE A 185 8.47 -23.56 -8.97
C PHE A 185 9.19 -22.65 -9.97
N ILE A 186 10.00 -21.72 -9.48
CA ILE A 186 10.87 -20.86 -10.29
C ILE A 186 12.31 -21.12 -9.86
N ASN A 187 13.17 -21.36 -10.84
CA ASN A 187 14.59 -21.57 -10.61
C ASN A 187 15.31 -20.23 -10.34
N ASP A 188 16.35 -20.28 -9.51
CA ASP A 188 17.10 -19.12 -9.05
C ASP A 188 17.66 -18.27 -10.21
N ASN A 189 18.14 -18.90 -11.30
CA ASN A 189 18.61 -18.18 -12.48
C ASN A 189 17.54 -17.27 -13.12
N ILE A 190 16.26 -17.68 -13.05
CA ILE A 190 15.15 -16.88 -13.56
C ILE A 190 14.89 -15.69 -12.62
N ILE A 191 15.01 -15.90 -11.31
CA ILE A 191 14.87 -14.83 -10.31
C ILE A 191 15.99 -13.80 -10.48
N TYR A 192 17.25 -14.23 -10.60
CA TYR A 192 18.36 -13.32 -10.86
C TYR A 192 18.21 -12.56 -12.18
N ASN A 193 17.75 -13.22 -13.24
CA ASN A 193 17.46 -12.53 -14.49
C ASN A 193 16.34 -11.48 -14.35
N PHE A 194 15.33 -11.76 -13.53
CA PHE A 194 14.29 -10.78 -13.21
C PHE A 194 14.85 -9.59 -12.40
N ILE A 195 15.67 -9.85 -11.38
CA ILE A 195 16.33 -8.81 -10.58
C ILE A 195 17.19 -7.93 -11.50
N ASP A 196 18.07 -8.53 -12.31
CA ASP A 196 18.87 -7.82 -13.31
C ASP A 196 18.01 -7.03 -14.31
N THR A 197 16.88 -7.56 -14.75
CA THR A 197 16.08 -6.85 -15.75
C THR A 197 15.37 -5.63 -15.14
N PHE A 198 14.74 -5.76 -13.97
CA PHE A 198 13.76 -4.78 -13.49
C PHE A 198 14.26 -3.91 -12.33
N LEU A 199 15.22 -4.39 -11.54
CA LEU A 199 15.55 -3.82 -10.23
C LEU A 199 16.94 -3.19 -10.25
N ASP A 200 17.11 -2.09 -9.52
CA ASP A 200 18.43 -1.47 -9.33
C ASP A 200 19.08 -2.05 -8.07
N PHE A 201 20.32 -2.52 -8.21
CA PHE A 201 21.11 -3.14 -7.15
C PHE A 201 22.61 -2.90 -7.41
N GLU A 202 23.44 -3.18 -6.39
CA GLU A 202 24.90 -3.20 -6.52
C GLU A 202 25.38 -4.64 -6.61
N GLU A 203 26.17 -4.95 -7.65
CA GLU A 203 26.99 -6.14 -7.67
C GLU A 203 28.23 -5.91 -6.79
N ILE A 204 28.46 -6.79 -5.82
CA ILE A 204 29.66 -6.86 -4.98
C ILE A 204 30.44 -8.09 -5.43
N GLU A 205 31.73 -7.95 -5.76
CA GLU A 205 32.58 -9.11 -6.00
C GLU A 205 32.85 -9.84 -4.67
N GLY A 206 32.31 -11.05 -4.52
CA GLY A 206 32.60 -11.96 -3.42
C GLY A 206 33.90 -12.72 -3.67
N GLY A 207 34.87 -12.60 -2.74
CA GLY A 207 36.08 -13.41 -2.76
C GLY A 207 35.79 -14.86 -2.34
N GLY A 208 35.66 -15.77 -3.30
CA GLY A 208 35.63 -17.22 -3.09
C GLY A 208 36.98 -17.88 -3.42
N GLY A 209 37.48 -18.74 -2.54
CA GLY A 209 38.73 -19.48 -2.77
C GLY A 209 38.69 -20.41 -4.01
N TYR A 210 39.83 -20.51 -4.70
CA TYR A 210 40.12 -21.35 -5.87
C TYR A 210 39.02 -21.42 -6.97
N GLY A 211 38.88 -20.30 -7.70
CA GLY A 211 38.58 -20.36 -9.14
C GLY A 211 37.18 -19.92 -9.59
N GLU A 212 36.27 -19.58 -8.68
CA GLU A 212 34.95 -19.04 -9.03
C GLU A 212 34.78 -17.63 -8.46
N VAL A 213 34.50 -16.66 -9.35
CA VAL A 213 34.07 -15.32 -8.97
C VAL A 213 32.58 -15.43 -8.65
N LEU A 214 32.22 -15.25 -7.38
CA LEU A 214 30.82 -15.12 -6.93
C LEU A 214 30.44 -13.64 -7.02
N THR A 215 29.53 -13.30 -7.92
CA THR A 215 28.93 -11.96 -7.97
C THR A 215 27.81 -11.92 -6.94
N LEU A 216 27.99 -11.16 -5.86
CA LEU A 216 26.98 -10.91 -4.82
C LEU A 216 26.13 -9.71 -5.22
N ILE A 217 24.86 -9.66 -4.84
CA ILE A 217 23.93 -8.56 -5.14
C ILE A 217 23.45 -7.93 -3.83
N SER A 218 23.73 -6.64 -3.60
CA SER A 218 23.21 -5.89 -2.45
C SER A 218 22.17 -4.87 -2.90
N SER A 219 21.07 -4.74 -2.14
CA SER A 219 20.06 -3.72 -2.41
C SER A 219 20.69 -2.34 -2.24
N LYS A 220 20.55 -1.48 -3.26
CA LYS A 220 21.15 -0.14 -3.26
C LYS A 220 20.57 0.85 -2.25
N THR A 221 19.63 0.48 -1.38
CA THR A 221 18.69 1.48 -0.87
C THR A 221 18.60 1.64 0.64
N GLU A 222 18.68 2.91 1.04
CA GLU A 222 18.12 3.55 2.24
C GLU A 222 16.58 3.38 2.33
N PHE A 223 16.00 2.18 2.15
CA PHE A 223 14.62 1.94 2.59
C PHE A 223 14.66 1.57 4.06
N ILE A 224 14.04 2.41 4.91
CA ILE A 224 13.89 2.12 6.34
C ILE A 224 12.89 0.95 6.45
N ASN A 225 13.41 -0.28 6.47
CA ASN A 225 12.61 -1.50 6.61
C ASN A 225 11.96 -1.58 8.00
N ASP A 226 12.60 -0.98 9.01
CA ASP A 226 12.03 -0.80 10.33
C ASP A 226 12.13 0.64 10.83
N PHE A 227 10.96 1.29 10.93
CA PHE A 227 10.85 2.62 11.52
C PHE A 227 11.05 2.50 13.03
N ASP A 228 12.30 2.59 13.47
CA ASP A 228 12.63 2.78 14.88
C ASP A 228 12.33 4.24 15.24
N GLU A 229 11.32 4.46 16.07
CA GLU A 229 10.93 5.80 16.54
C GLU A 229 12.09 6.53 17.25
N THR A 230 13.13 5.82 17.68
CA THR A 230 14.27 6.42 18.40
C THR A 230 15.30 7.11 17.49
N ASP A 231 15.28 6.90 16.17
CA ASP A 231 16.24 7.52 15.21
C ASP A 231 15.61 8.59 14.30
N LEU A 232 14.43 9.12 14.68
CA LEU A 232 13.76 10.22 13.96
C LEU A 232 14.64 11.48 13.87
N THR A 233 15.48 11.74 14.88
CA THR A 233 16.30 12.97 15.01
C THR A 233 17.24 13.20 13.83
N LYS A 234 17.72 12.15 13.17
CA LYS A 234 18.60 12.24 12.00
C LYS A 234 17.86 12.67 10.73
N TYR A 235 16.58 12.29 10.60
CA TYR A 235 15.73 12.61 9.45
C TYR A 235 14.91 13.90 9.65
N LEU A 236 14.74 14.34 10.90
CA LEU A 236 14.08 15.60 11.29
C LEU A 236 14.94 16.86 10.99
N LEU A 237 16.18 16.72 10.51
CA LEU A 237 17.01 17.85 10.07
C LEU A 237 16.60 18.40 8.70
N ASP A 238 15.78 17.65 7.95
CA ASP A 238 15.26 18.02 6.63
C ASP A 238 13.79 18.40 6.68
N ASP A 239 13.32 19.20 5.71
CA ASP A 239 11.90 19.54 5.56
C ASP A 239 11.02 18.28 5.53
N ILE A 240 9.94 18.29 6.31
CA ILE A 240 8.94 17.21 6.38
C ILE A 240 7.68 17.62 5.64
N TYR A 241 7.22 16.73 4.76
CA TYR A 241 6.02 16.92 3.96
C TYR A 241 4.96 15.89 4.37
N LEU A 242 3.74 16.37 4.62
CA LEU A 242 2.56 15.54 4.75
C LEU A 242 1.73 15.68 3.49
N ILE A 243 1.66 14.61 2.70
CA ILE A 243 0.81 14.51 1.53
C ILE A 243 -0.53 13.96 2.03
N ILE A 244 -1.64 14.62 1.72
CA ILE A 244 -2.98 14.23 2.20
C ILE A 244 -3.99 14.20 1.06
N ASP A 245 -4.95 13.31 1.20
CA ASP A 245 -6.14 13.22 0.36
C ASP A 245 -7.33 12.72 1.21
N ILE A 246 -8.55 13.18 0.88
CA ILE A 246 -9.78 12.71 1.51
C ILE A 246 -10.82 12.29 0.47
N GLU A 247 -11.58 11.24 0.79
CA GLU A 247 -12.81 10.92 0.08
C GLU A 247 -14.02 11.35 0.89
N THR A 248 -15.05 11.86 0.23
CA THR A 248 -16.23 12.44 0.90
C THR A 248 -17.54 12.05 0.21
N SER A 249 -18.66 12.19 0.90
CA SER A 249 -19.98 11.85 0.39
C SER A 249 -20.53 12.82 -0.68
N GLY A 250 -19.75 13.82 -1.09
CA GLY A 250 -20.14 14.81 -2.09
C GLY A 250 -19.29 16.08 -2.00
N LEU A 251 -19.76 17.18 -2.60
CA LEU A 251 -19.08 18.48 -2.54
C LEU A 251 -19.67 19.37 -1.43
N PRO A 252 -18.87 20.29 -0.84
CA PRO A 252 -19.41 21.35 0.01
C PRO A 252 -20.47 22.17 -0.72
N VAL A 253 -21.64 22.36 -0.09
CA VAL A 253 -22.74 23.14 -0.65
C VAL A 253 -22.75 24.51 0.01
N LYS A 254 -22.40 25.54 -0.77
CA LYS A 254 -22.37 26.93 -0.30
C LYS A 254 -23.72 27.60 -0.53
N THR A 255 -24.30 28.14 0.53
CA THR A 255 -25.47 29.03 0.50
C THR A 255 -25.05 30.45 0.87
N SER A 256 -25.95 31.42 0.74
CA SER A 256 -25.67 32.81 1.13
C SER A 256 -25.37 33.00 2.62
N LEU A 257 -25.79 32.06 3.48
CA LEU A 257 -25.68 32.17 4.94
C LEU A 257 -24.73 31.14 5.57
N ASN A 258 -24.54 29.99 4.94
CA ASN A 258 -23.73 28.91 5.51
C ASN A 258 -23.15 27.97 4.43
N THR A 259 -22.12 27.23 4.78
CA THR A 259 -21.61 26.10 4.00
C THR A 259 -21.96 24.79 4.69
N THR A 260 -22.65 23.90 3.99
CA THR A 260 -22.88 22.53 4.44
C THR A 260 -21.74 21.66 3.90
N TYR A 261 -20.99 21.02 4.80
CA TYR A 261 -19.88 20.15 4.45
C TYR A 261 -20.34 18.68 4.32
N PRO A 262 -19.77 17.93 3.36
CA PRO A 262 -20.08 16.50 3.19
C PRO A 262 -19.48 15.67 4.32
N GLU A 263 -19.96 14.43 4.47
CA GLU A 263 -19.38 13.46 5.38
C GLU A 263 -18.03 12.96 4.83
N ILE A 264 -16.99 12.93 5.66
CA ILE A 264 -15.70 12.34 5.26
C ILE A 264 -15.83 10.82 5.31
N ILE A 265 -15.54 10.15 4.19
CA ILE A 265 -15.60 8.69 4.02
C ILE A 265 -14.24 8.05 4.30
N GLN A 266 -13.16 8.61 3.78
CA GLN A 266 -11.79 8.13 3.96
C GLN A 266 -10.85 9.32 4.19
N ILE A 267 -9.83 9.12 5.04
CA ILE A 267 -8.71 10.05 5.20
C ILE A 267 -7.42 9.25 5.02
N SER A 268 -6.58 9.70 4.10
CA SER A 268 -5.27 9.07 3.86
C SER A 268 -4.17 10.12 3.82
N TRP A 269 -3.04 9.81 4.46
CA TRP A 269 -1.87 10.69 4.41
C TRP A 269 -0.56 9.91 4.42
N VAL A 270 0.45 10.51 3.81
CA VAL A 270 1.82 10.02 3.78
C VAL A 270 2.75 11.11 4.31
N VAL A 271 3.58 10.76 5.28
CA VAL A 271 4.65 11.63 5.77
C VAL A 271 5.95 11.24 5.08
N THR A 272 6.63 12.19 4.47
CA THR A 272 7.91 11.98 3.79
C THR A 272 8.93 13.05 4.16
N ASN A 273 10.21 12.71 4.13
CA ASN A 273 11.29 13.69 4.21
C ASN A 273 11.52 14.39 2.85
N LYS A 274 12.44 15.36 2.83
CA LYS A 274 12.85 16.11 1.63
C LYS A 274 13.39 15.25 0.49
N LYS A 275 14.05 14.14 0.78
CA LYS A 275 14.55 13.17 -0.20
C LYS A 275 13.43 12.32 -0.82
N GLY A 276 12.21 12.41 -0.29
CA GLY A 276 11.07 11.63 -0.78
C GLY A 276 11.02 10.21 -0.20
N MET A 277 11.68 9.97 0.95
CA MET A 277 11.58 8.73 1.71
C MET A 277 10.30 8.77 2.56
N ILE A 278 9.45 7.76 2.39
CA ILE A 278 8.21 7.61 3.16
C ILE A 278 8.55 7.23 4.61
N LEU A 279 8.18 8.10 5.54
CA LEU A 279 8.34 7.91 6.98
C LEU A 279 7.12 7.23 7.60
N LYS A 280 5.91 7.63 7.16
CA LYS A 280 4.64 7.04 7.61
C LYS A 280 3.63 7.01 6.49
N LYS A 281 2.78 5.98 6.49
CA LYS A 281 1.60 5.88 5.63
C LYS A 281 0.39 5.51 6.47
N ASN A 282 -0.68 6.25 6.33
CA ASN A 282 -1.91 6.09 7.08
C ASN A 282 -3.12 6.18 6.13
N SER A 283 -4.12 5.33 6.35
CA SER A 283 -5.35 5.28 5.56
C SER A 283 -6.46 4.75 6.46
N PHE A 284 -7.53 5.53 6.63
CA PHE A 284 -8.62 5.21 7.54
C PHE A 284 -9.98 5.45 6.88
N ILE A 285 -10.83 4.42 6.94
CA ILE A 285 -12.26 4.53 6.67
C ILE A 285 -12.95 5.12 7.91
N ILE A 286 -13.83 6.09 7.72
CA ILE A 286 -14.51 6.80 8.81
C ILE A 286 -15.89 6.17 9.09
N ASP A 287 -16.23 6.03 10.38
CA ASP A 287 -17.56 5.58 10.79
C ASP A 287 -18.60 6.67 10.58
N THR A 288 -19.28 6.65 9.43
CA THR A 288 -20.27 7.66 9.05
C THR A 288 -21.67 7.09 8.80
N PRO A 289 -22.73 7.90 8.99
CA PRO A 289 -24.07 7.59 8.49
C PRO A 289 -24.08 7.18 7.01
N PHE A 290 -23.32 7.87 6.15
CA PHE A 290 -23.28 7.58 4.72
C PHE A 290 -22.90 6.12 4.42
N ILE A 291 -21.82 5.59 5.03
CA ILE A 291 -21.38 4.20 4.84
C ILE A 291 -22.37 3.20 5.45
N LYS A 292 -23.09 3.59 6.52
CA LYS A 292 -24.10 2.73 7.16
C LYS A 292 -25.34 2.55 6.31
N ILE A 293 -25.76 3.59 5.59
CA ILE A 293 -27.04 3.63 4.86
C ILE A 293 -26.87 3.17 3.41
N ASN A 294 -25.78 3.55 2.75
CA ASN A 294 -25.58 3.27 1.33
C ASN A 294 -24.82 1.95 1.14
N ASN A 295 -25.05 1.29 0.00
CA ASN A 295 -24.33 0.06 -0.39
C ASN A 295 -23.29 0.27 -1.50
N HIS A 296 -23.36 1.39 -2.21
CA HIS A 296 -22.40 1.81 -3.23
C HIS A 296 -22.33 3.34 -3.27
N SER A 297 -21.36 3.86 -4.01
CA SER A 297 -21.22 5.27 -4.33
C SER A 297 -20.67 5.43 -5.74
N ASP A 298 -21.17 6.41 -6.47
CA ASP A 298 -20.61 6.81 -7.77
C ASP A 298 -19.37 7.70 -7.62
N PHE A 299 -19.06 8.14 -6.40
CA PHE A 299 -18.00 9.11 -6.10
C PHE A 299 -16.76 8.48 -5.47
N VAL A 300 -16.89 7.31 -4.84
CA VAL A 300 -15.80 6.63 -4.13
C VAL A 300 -15.70 5.17 -4.54
N ASN A 301 -14.47 4.68 -4.73
CA ASN A 301 -14.18 3.28 -5.05
C ASN A 301 -13.80 2.51 -3.77
N ILE A 302 -14.81 2.33 -2.92
CA ILE A 302 -14.70 1.65 -1.63
C ILE A 302 -15.87 0.66 -1.52
N ASP A 303 -15.58 -0.60 -1.21
CA ASP A 303 -16.60 -1.61 -0.92
C ASP A 303 -17.21 -1.33 0.48
N PHE A 304 -18.45 -0.86 0.52
CA PHE A 304 -19.09 -0.47 1.78
C PHE A 304 -19.38 -1.64 2.72
N GLU A 305 -19.51 -2.87 2.21
CA GLU A 305 -19.62 -4.05 3.07
C GLU A 305 -18.31 -4.35 3.80
N ILE A 306 -17.17 -4.03 3.17
CA ILE A 306 -15.86 -4.09 3.81
C ILE A 306 -15.67 -2.90 4.75
N ALA A 307 -15.93 -1.68 4.25
CA ALA A 307 -15.75 -0.43 4.98
C ALA A 307 -16.44 -0.50 6.36
N ARG A 308 -17.64 -1.08 6.42
CA ARG A 308 -18.40 -1.27 7.68
C ARG A 308 -17.66 -2.08 8.74
N LYS A 309 -16.68 -2.91 8.36
CA LYS A 309 -15.88 -3.78 9.24
C LYS A 309 -14.57 -3.17 9.67
N VAL A 310 -14.10 -2.12 8.98
CA VAL A 310 -12.75 -1.55 9.16
C VAL A 310 -12.76 -0.04 9.46
N LYS A 311 -13.92 0.49 9.82
CA LYS A 311 -14.13 1.90 10.10
C LYS A 311 -13.66 2.32 11.49
N PHE A 312 -13.26 3.59 11.59
CA PHE A 312 -12.81 4.23 12.82
C PHE A 312 -13.64 5.49 13.12
N PRO A 313 -13.85 5.84 14.40
CA PRO A 313 -14.45 7.12 14.75
C PRO A 313 -13.62 8.29 14.19
N LEU A 314 -14.28 9.29 13.60
CA LEU A 314 -13.60 10.45 13.02
C LEU A 314 -12.65 11.14 14.01
N SER A 315 -13.07 11.29 15.27
CA SER A 315 -12.25 11.88 16.33
C SER A 315 -10.95 11.11 16.60
N HIS A 316 -10.97 9.77 16.48
CA HIS A 316 -9.76 8.97 16.61
C HIS A 316 -8.77 9.30 15.50
N VAL A 317 -9.25 9.34 14.25
CA VAL A 317 -8.43 9.60 13.06
C VAL A 317 -7.90 11.04 13.06
N LEU A 318 -8.73 12.03 13.39
CA LEU A 318 -8.31 13.43 13.47
C LEU A 318 -7.23 13.65 14.53
N LYS A 319 -7.28 12.94 15.66
CA LYS A 319 -6.23 13.01 16.69
C LYS A 319 -4.90 12.52 16.13
N LYS A 320 -4.87 11.35 15.47
CA LYS A 320 -3.67 10.78 14.86
C LYS A 320 -3.12 11.69 13.76
N LEU A 321 -4.00 12.22 12.90
CA LEU A 321 -3.62 13.18 11.86
C LEU A 321 -3.03 14.47 12.47
N THR A 322 -3.55 14.95 13.60
CA THR A 322 -3.00 16.14 14.29
C THR A 322 -1.56 15.94 14.74
N GLU A 323 -1.21 14.74 15.22
CA GLU A 323 0.16 14.40 15.64
C GLU A 323 1.12 14.50 14.45
N ASP A 324 0.74 13.93 13.30
CA ASP A 324 1.57 13.97 12.10
C ASP A 324 1.62 15.36 11.44
N ILE A 325 0.51 16.13 11.45
CA ILE A 325 0.51 17.54 11.01
C ILE A 325 1.49 18.37 11.84
N LYS A 326 1.51 18.18 13.17
CA LYS A 326 2.40 18.95 14.05
C LYS A 326 3.87 18.78 13.65
N MET A 327 4.29 17.55 13.34
CA MET A 327 5.65 17.21 12.93
C MET A 327 6.02 17.65 11.51
N SER A 328 5.03 18.03 10.68
CA SER A 328 5.27 18.34 9.27
C SER A 328 5.44 19.83 9.02
N ASP A 329 6.38 20.23 8.18
CA ASP A 329 6.60 21.63 7.80
C ASP A 329 5.64 22.09 6.71
N TYR A 330 5.34 21.17 5.79
CA TYR A 330 4.51 21.41 4.61
C TYR A 330 3.35 20.42 4.55
N ILE A 331 2.19 20.91 4.11
CA ILE A 331 1.04 20.11 3.71
C ILE A 331 0.93 20.17 2.20
N VAL A 332 0.80 19.01 1.57
CA VAL A 332 0.76 18.85 0.12
C VAL A 332 -0.51 18.09 -0.25
N ALA A 333 -1.25 18.56 -1.24
CA ALA A 333 -2.38 17.83 -1.80
C ALA A 333 -2.64 18.26 -3.25
N HIS A 334 -3.41 17.45 -3.98
CA HIS A 334 -3.89 17.80 -5.31
C HIS A 334 -5.29 18.40 -5.20
N ASN A 335 -5.40 19.72 -5.37
CA ASN A 335 -6.60 20.51 -5.01
C ASN A 335 -6.76 20.75 -3.49
N ILE A 336 -5.65 21.10 -2.81
CA ILE A 336 -5.55 21.22 -1.35
C ILE A 336 -6.63 22.06 -0.68
N GLU A 337 -7.19 23.07 -1.36
CA GLU A 337 -8.26 23.87 -0.79
C GLU A 337 -9.48 23.03 -0.44
N PHE A 338 -9.80 22.01 -1.25
CA PHE A 338 -10.90 21.10 -0.99
C PHE A 338 -10.68 20.31 0.32
N ASP A 339 -9.54 19.64 0.44
CA ASP A 339 -9.21 18.80 1.59
C ASP A 339 -9.17 19.61 2.89
N ILE A 340 -8.48 20.76 2.86
CA ILE A 340 -8.25 21.58 4.04
C ILE A 340 -9.50 22.33 4.49
N GLU A 341 -10.38 22.75 3.57
CA GLU A 341 -11.66 23.39 3.93
C GLU A 341 -12.54 22.40 4.72
N ILE A 342 -12.66 21.17 4.23
CA ILE A 342 -13.47 20.10 4.84
C ILE A 342 -12.85 19.61 6.15
N LEU A 343 -11.56 19.24 6.15
CA LEU A 343 -10.88 18.80 7.37
C LEU A 343 -10.86 19.92 8.42
N GLY A 344 -10.64 21.17 8.00
CA GLY A 344 -10.67 22.34 8.86
C GLY A 344 -12.01 22.52 9.55
N HIS A 345 -13.14 22.33 8.83
CA HIS A 345 -14.47 22.33 9.42
C HIS A 345 -14.60 21.27 10.53
N TYR A 346 -14.20 20.03 10.25
CA TYR A 346 -14.29 18.94 11.22
C TYR A 346 -13.34 19.11 12.41
N PHE A 347 -12.14 19.67 12.20
CA PHE A 347 -11.23 20.00 13.29
C PHE A 347 -11.81 21.06 14.23
N ILE A 348 -12.36 22.15 13.69
CA ILE A 348 -13.02 23.20 14.48
C ILE A 348 -14.23 22.62 15.22
N LYS A 349 -15.06 21.82 14.54
CA LYS A 349 -16.24 21.20 15.13
C LYS A 349 -15.92 20.25 16.30
N ASN A 350 -14.83 19.47 16.19
CA ASN A 350 -14.47 18.48 17.21
C ASN A 350 -13.55 19.03 18.32
N TYR A 351 -12.70 20.02 18.02
CA TYR A 351 -11.63 20.46 18.93
C TYR A 351 -11.52 21.98 19.08
N GLY A 352 -12.34 22.77 18.37
CA GLY A 352 -12.32 24.23 18.44
C GLY A 352 -11.11 24.89 17.76
N VAL A 353 -10.19 24.12 17.18
CA VAL A 353 -8.96 24.62 16.57
C VAL A 353 -8.71 23.94 15.22
N ASN A 354 -8.11 24.67 14.27
CA ASN A 354 -7.68 24.12 12.99
C ASN A 354 -6.14 23.99 12.96
N PRO A 355 -5.57 22.77 12.97
CA PRO A 355 -4.12 22.57 13.01
C PRO A 355 -3.39 23.01 11.73
N PHE A 356 -4.11 23.21 10.63
CA PHE A 356 -3.54 23.64 9.34
C PHE A 356 -3.24 25.14 9.26
N LYS A 357 -3.79 25.97 10.15
CA LYS A 357 -3.79 27.44 10.04
C LYS A 357 -2.40 28.06 9.85
N ASN A 358 -1.36 27.44 10.41
CA ASN A 358 0.02 27.96 10.39
C ASN A 358 0.97 27.09 9.54
N LYS A 359 0.45 26.16 8.74
CA LYS A 359 1.27 25.27 7.93
C LYS A 359 1.47 25.82 6.52
N LYS A 360 2.66 25.61 5.96
CA LYS A 360 2.92 25.94 4.55
C LYS A 360 2.16 24.94 3.68
N MET A 361 1.47 25.42 2.65
CA MET A 361 0.62 24.59 1.79
C MET A 361 1.15 24.57 0.37
N ILE A 362 1.17 23.39 -0.25
CA ILE A 362 1.54 23.18 -1.65
C ILE A 362 0.39 22.48 -2.34
N CYS A 363 -0.20 23.15 -3.33
CA CYS A 363 -1.23 22.57 -4.19
C CYS A 363 -0.60 22.11 -5.50
N THR A 364 -0.48 20.79 -5.71
CA THR A 364 0.11 20.26 -6.96
C THR A 364 -0.75 20.61 -8.18
N MET A 365 -2.08 20.69 -8.02
CA MET A 365 -3.00 21.13 -9.07
C MET A 365 -2.71 22.57 -9.53
N LYS A 366 -2.65 23.52 -8.60
CA LYS A 366 -2.45 24.95 -8.93
C LYS A 366 -1.04 25.23 -9.44
N SER A 367 -0.03 24.66 -8.79
CA SER A 367 1.38 24.89 -9.16
C SER A 367 1.74 24.34 -10.54
N THR A 368 0.93 23.43 -11.10
CA THR A 368 1.22 22.78 -12.39
C THR A 368 0.35 23.24 -13.55
N VAL A 369 -0.49 24.26 -13.39
CA VAL A 369 -1.32 24.80 -14.49
C VAL A 369 -0.47 25.18 -15.70
N ASP A 370 0.57 26.00 -15.50
CA ASP A 370 1.47 26.45 -16.57
C ASP A 370 2.46 25.37 -17.04
N PHE A 371 2.67 24.33 -16.23
CA PHE A 371 3.48 23.19 -16.64
C PHE A 371 2.70 22.24 -17.55
N CYS A 372 1.44 21.96 -17.20
CA CYS A 372 0.57 21.07 -17.95
C CYS A 372 0.04 21.74 -19.22
N LYS A 373 -0.30 23.05 -19.17
CA LYS A 373 -0.82 23.85 -20.29
C LYS A 373 -2.02 23.23 -21.00
N ILE A 374 -2.96 22.67 -20.24
CA ILE A 374 -4.14 22.03 -20.81
C ILE A 374 -5.19 23.11 -21.10
N SER A 375 -5.52 23.33 -22.37
CA SER A 375 -6.42 24.41 -22.77
C SER A 375 -7.88 24.19 -22.35
N ASN A 376 -8.56 25.28 -22.01
CA ASN A 376 -10.02 25.41 -21.96
C ASN A 376 -10.43 26.74 -22.63
N ASN A 377 -11.73 27.04 -22.67
CA ASN A 377 -12.26 28.25 -23.31
C ASN A 377 -11.79 29.58 -22.67
N TYR A 378 -11.12 29.54 -21.51
CA TYR A 378 -10.75 30.71 -20.71
C TYR A 378 -9.25 30.75 -20.35
N GLY A 379 -8.41 29.93 -20.99
CA GLY A 379 -6.98 29.80 -20.69
C GLY A 379 -6.56 28.36 -20.43
N TYR A 380 -5.60 28.16 -19.51
CA TYR A 380 -5.24 26.82 -19.06
C TYR A 380 -6.12 26.39 -17.89
N LYS A 381 -6.68 25.19 -17.97
CA LYS A 381 -7.46 24.61 -16.87
C LYS A 381 -6.56 24.02 -15.81
N TYR A 382 -7.12 23.85 -14.62
CA TYR A 382 -6.53 23.01 -13.59
C TYR A 382 -6.41 21.56 -14.08
N PRO A 383 -5.21 20.96 -14.03
CA PRO A 383 -5.04 19.56 -14.39
C PRO A 383 -5.72 18.67 -13.34
N LYS A 384 -6.34 17.58 -13.78
CA LYS A 384 -6.68 16.46 -12.90
C LYS A 384 -5.40 15.75 -12.46
N LEU A 385 -5.47 14.97 -11.37
CA LEU A 385 -4.32 14.21 -10.89
C LEU A 385 -3.81 13.23 -11.96
N SER A 386 -4.72 12.52 -12.64
CA SER A 386 -4.42 11.63 -13.76
C SER A 386 -3.74 12.34 -14.94
N GLU A 387 -4.16 13.58 -15.27
CA GLU A 387 -3.55 14.36 -16.35
C GLU A 387 -2.13 14.85 -15.97
N LEU A 388 -1.94 15.26 -14.71
CA LEU A 388 -0.61 15.61 -14.20
C LEU A 388 0.31 14.38 -14.20
N TYR A 389 -0.19 13.23 -13.77
CA TYR A 389 0.53 11.97 -13.79
C TYR A 389 0.96 11.61 -15.21
N PHE A 390 0.02 11.65 -16.16
CA PHE A 390 0.32 11.40 -17.57
C PHE A 390 1.37 12.38 -18.12
N LYS A 391 1.28 13.66 -17.79
CA LYS A 391 2.26 14.67 -18.21
C LYS A 391 3.67 14.38 -17.71
N LEU A 392 3.80 13.86 -16.50
CA LEU A 392 5.09 13.59 -15.84
C LEU A 392 5.72 12.26 -16.27
N PHE A 393 4.90 11.25 -16.56
CA PHE A 393 5.35 9.86 -16.70
C PHE A 393 5.00 9.22 -18.06
N GLY A 394 4.13 9.85 -18.86
CA GLY A 394 3.63 9.30 -20.12
C GLY A 394 2.74 8.07 -19.94
N PHE A 395 2.11 7.94 -18.76
CA PHE A 395 1.28 6.80 -18.38
C PHE A 395 -0.06 7.29 -17.83
N GLU A 396 -1.17 6.75 -18.34
CA GLU A 396 -2.50 7.08 -17.84
C GLU A 396 -2.80 6.24 -16.60
N VAL A 397 -3.10 6.93 -15.51
CA VAL A 397 -3.72 6.33 -14.33
C VAL A 397 -5.20 6.69 -14.33
N THR A 398 -6.05 5.73 -13.99
CA THR A 398 -7.46 6.01 -13.70
C THR A 398 -7.55 6.73 -12.36
N ASN A 399 -8.43 7.73 -12.25
CA ASN A 399 -8.79 8.28 -10.94
C ASN A 399 -9.32 7.15 -10.07
N SER A 400 -8.63 6.87 -8.97
CA SER A 400 -8.98 5.75 -8.11
C SER A 400 -10.21 6.02 -7.29
N HIS A 401 -10.48 7.28 -6.95
CA HIS A 401 -11.53 7.63 -5.98
C HIS A 401 -11.35 6.87 -4.67
N ASN A 402 -10.09 6.73 -4.26
CA ASN A 402 -9.68 6.09 -3.02
C ASN A 402 -8.47 6.87 -2.51
N ALA A 403 -8.65 7.55 -1.37
CA ALA A 403 -7.67 8.50 -0.88
C ALA A 403 -6.28 7.88 -0.66
N GLU A 404 -6.18 6.57 -0.38
CA GLU A 404 -4.88 5.91 -0.24
C GLU A 404 -4.11 5.81 -1.56
N ILE A 405 -4.80 5.61 -2.68
CA ILE A 405 -4.16 5.53 -3.99
C ILE A 405 -3.87 6.94 -4.50
N ASP A 406 -4.83 7.86 -4.36
CA ASP A 406 -4.70 9.24 -4.81
C ASP A 406 -3.58 10.00 -4.05
N VAL A 407 -3.40 9.74 -2.75
CA VAL A 407 -2.27 10.31 -1.98
C VAL A 407 -0.91 9.79 -2.46
N LEU A 408 -0.81 8.52 -2.89
CA LEU A 408 0.43 7.95 -3.41
C LEU A 408 0.75 8.48 -4.81
N HIS A 409 -0.23 8.60 -5.69
CA HIS A 409 -0.06 9.27 -6.98
C HIS A 409 0.36 10.74 -6.80
N THR A 410 -0.23 11.44 -5.83
CA THR A 410 0.14 12.82 -5.49
C THR A 410 1.59 12.89 -5.01
N LEU A 411 2.03 11.96 -4.15
CA LEU A 411 3.42 11.88 -3.71
C LEU A 411 4.39 11.65 -4.89
N LYS A 412 4.08 10.72 -5.81
CA LYS A 412 4.90 10.48 -7.01
C LYS A 412 5.03 11.74 -7.86
N CYS A 413 3.91 12.41 -8.12
CA CYS A 413 3.88 13.67 -8.86
C CYS A 413 4.72 14.74 -8.16
N PHE A 414 4.54 14.89 -6.84
CA PHE A 414 5.26 15.84 -6.02
C PHE A 414 6.78 15.63 -6.07
N LYS A 415 7.25 14.38 -5.88
CA LYS A 415 8.68 14.03 -5.98
C LYS A 415 9.24 14.38 -7.36
N LYS A 416 8.52 14.03 -8.43
CA LYS A 416 8.98 14.32 -9.80
C LYS A 416 9.02 15.81 -10.08
N LEU A 417 8.00 16.57 -9.68
CA LEU A 417 7.96 18.02 -9.84
C LEU A 417 9.11 18.72 -9.11
N LYS A 418 9.42 18.30 -7.88
CA LYS A 418 10.61 18.79 -7.14
C LYS A 418 11.90 18.50 -7.91
N SER A 419 12.08 17.28 -8.41
CA SER A 419 13.28 16.92 -9.20
C SER A 419 13.44 17.75 -10.47
N LEU A 420 12.33 18.24 -11.04
CA LEU A 420 12.30 19.08 -12.23
C LEU A 420 12.37 20.58 -11.91
N GLY A 421 12.46 20.97 -10.63
CA GLY A 421 12.44 22.37 -10.19
C GLY A 421 11.14 23.10 -10.54
N LYS A 422 10.01 22.39 -10.56
CA LYS A 422 8.69 22.97 -10.89
C LYS A 422 7.87 23.39 -9.67
N ILE A 423 8.27 22.96 -8.48
CA ILE A 423 7.67 23.32 -7.18
C ILE A 423 8.72 23.43 -6.09
#